data_AF-A0A2D0KNU8-F1
#
_entry.id   AF-A0A2D0KNU8-F1
#
_cell.length_a   1.000
_cell.length_b   1.000
_cell.length_c   1.000
_cell.angle_alpha   90.00
_cell.angle_beta   90.00
_cell.angle_gamma   90.00
#
_symmetry.space_group_name_H-M   'P 1'
#
loop_
_entity.id
_entity.type
_entity.pdbx_description
1 polymer ?
#
loop_
_entity_poly.entity_id
_entity_poly.type
_entity_poly.pdbx_seq_one_letter_code
_entity_poly.pdbx_strand_id
1 'polypeptide(L)'
;MPQIIVETNERISLRISTDAKSLLARAAAIQQTNLTDFVVSHVLPIAKKVVEDEERVHLTERDSKLVMELLDNPPEPNAKLLAAAFAMPERK
;
A
#
# COMPACT_ATOMS: atom_id res chain seq x y z
N MET A 1 -3.95 1.73 14.86
CA MET A 1 -5.25 1.10 14.54
C MET A 1 -5.80 1.77 13.30
N PRO A 2 -6.19 1.01 12.26
CA PRO A 2 -6.85 1.62 11.09
C PRO A 2 -8.16 2.26 11.54
N GLN A 3 -8.39 3.52 11.16
CA GLN A 3 -9.64 4.20 11.44
C GLN A 3 -10.73 3.62 10.54
N ILE A 4 -11.86 3.24 11.14
CA ILE A 4 -13.06 2.81 10.40
C ILE A 4 -13.54 4.03 9.61
N ILE A 5 -13.45 3.94 8.27
CA ILE A 5 -13.97 4.97 7.38
C ILE A 5 -15.50 4.92 7.50
N VAL A 6 -16.09 5.94 8.12
CA VAL A 6 -17.54 6.12 8.12
C VAL A 6 -17.90 6.65 6.73
N GLU A 7 -18.61 5.86 5.92
CA GLU A 7 -18.85 6.05 4.47
C GLU A 7 -19.45 7.41 4.06
N THR A 8 -19.86 8.25 5.01
CA THR A 8 -20.49 9.56 4.75
C THR A 8 -19.60 10.76 5.05
N ASN A 9 -18.35 10.58 5.48
CA ASN A 9 -17.45 11.71 5.75
C ASN A 9 -16.17 11.67 4.89
N GLU A 10 -16.30 12.19 3.67
CA GLU A 10 -15.19 12.35 2.71
C GLU A 10 -14.28 13.56 3.04
N ARG A 11 -14.59 14.34 4.08
CA ARG A 11 -13.82 15.55 4.43
C ARG A 11 -12.60 15.21 5.27
N ILE A 12 -11.43 15.53 4.74
CA ILE A 12 -10.17 15.49 5.47
C ILE A 12 -9.95 16.84 6.17
N SER A 13 -9.94 16.85 7.51
CA SER A 13 -9.61 18.03 8.32
C SER A 13 -8.17 17.92 8.83
N LEU A 14 -7.30 18.84 8.42
CA LEU A 14 -5.88 18.85 8.78
C LEU A 14 -5.51 20.16 9.47
N ARG A 15 -4.72 20.06 10.54
CA ARG A 15 -4.10 21.23 11.18
C ARG A 15 -2.64 21.31 10.74
N ILE A 16 -2.28 22.43 10.13
CA ILE A 16 -0.92 22.71 9.66
C ILE A 16 -0.47 24.09 10.17
N SER A 17 0.85 24.33 10.17
CA SER A 17 1.38 25.66 10.51
C SER A 17 1.00 26.70 9.46
N THR A 18 1.01 27.97 9.87
CA THR A 18 0.77 29.11 8.96
C THR A 18 1.77 29.12 7.81
N ASP A 19 3.04 28.83 8.09
CA ASP A 19 4.11 28.81 7.08
C ASP A 19 3.88 27.71 6.04
N ALA A 20 3.52 26.51 6.48
CA ALA A 20 3.20 25.40 5.58
C ALA A 20 1.99 25.75 4.70
N LYS A 21 0.94 26.34 5.28
CA LYS A 21 -0.24 26.76 4.52
C LYS A 21 0.12 27.81 3.46
N SER A 22 0.94 28.80 3.82
CA SER A 22 1.40 29.86 2.91
C SER A 22 2.19 29.29 1.73
N LEU A 23 3.11 28.36 2.01
CA LEU A 23 3.90 27.69 0.98
C LEU A 23 3.02 26.88 0.02
N LEU A 24 2.12 26.07 0.55
CA LEU A 24 1.21 25.25 -0.26
C LEU A 24 0.28 26.12 -1.12
N ALA A 25 -0.25 27.22 -0.55
CA ALA A 25 -1.10 28.15 -1.31
C ALA A 25 -0.33 28.82 -2.45
N ARG A 26 0.94 29.21 -2.22
CA ARG A 26 1.80 29.76 -3.27
C ARG A 26 2.09 28.73 -4.37
N ALA A 27 2.38 27.48 -3.99
CA ALA A 27 2.63 26.42 -4.96
C ALA A 27 1.38 26.10 -5.80
N ALA A 28 0.19 26.05 -5.19
CA ALA A 28 -1.08 25.89 -5.88
C ALA A 28 -1.33 27.02 -6.89
N ALA A 29 -1.06 28.27 -6.50
CA ALA A 29 -1.18 29.43 -7.39
C ALA A 29 -0.23 29.36 -8.60
N ILE A 30 1.02 28.91 -8.41
CA ILE A 30 1.98 28.71 -9.50
C ILE A 30 1.49 27.65 -10.49
N GLN A 31 0.88 26.57 -10.00
CA GLN A 31 0.31 25.50 -10.83
C GLN A 31 -1.10 25.82 -11.34
N GLN A 32 -1.61 27.03 -11.12
CA GLN A 32 -2.95 27.47 -11.55
C GLN A 32 -4.08 26.54 -11.05
N THR A 33 -3.94 26.05 -9.82
CA THR A 33 -4.92 25.18 -9.17
C THR A 33 -5.28 25.70 -7.78
N ASN A 34 -6.34 25.16 -7.17
CA ASN A 34 -6.70 25.49 -5.80
C ASN A 34 -5.90 24.63 -4.80
N LEU A 35 -5.90 25.05 -3.52
CA LEU A 35 -5.13 24.40 -2.47
C LEU A 35 -5.54 22.94 -2.24
N THR A 36 -6.84 22.63 -2.35
CA THR A 36 -7.37 21.28 -2.16
C THR A 36 -6.83 20.35 -3.25
N ASP A 37 -7.03 20.72 -4.51
CA ASP A 37 -6.61 19.94 -5.67
C ASP A 37 -5.09 19.80 -5.72
N PHE A 38 -4.35 20.86 -5.37
CA PHE A 38 -2.90 20.80 -5.21
C PHE A 38 -2.48 19.73 -4.20
N VAL A 39 -3.04 19.75 -2.99
CA VAL A 39 -2.67 18.79 -1.95
C VAL A 39 -3.07 17.37 -2.33
N VAL A 40 -4.31 17.17 -2.81
CA VAL A 40 -4.83 15.85 -3.17
C VAL A 40 -4.02 15.22 -4.32
N SER A 41 -3.71 16.00 -5.36
CA SER A 41 -2.93 15.52 -6.52
C SER A 41 -1.51 15.07 -6.16
N HIS A 42 -0.91 15.64 -5.12
CA HIS A 42 0.44 15.26 -4.67
C HIS A 42 0.41 14.12 -3.64
N VAL A 43 -0.61 14.06 -2.77
CA VAL A 43 -0.70 13.04 -1.72
C VAL A 43 -1.23 11.71 -2.24
N LEU A 44 -2.19 11.70 -3.18
CA LEU A 44 -2.77 10.45 -3.70
C LEU A 44 -1.74 9.52 -4.35
N PRO A 45 -0.81 9.97 -5.21
CA PRO A 45 0.22 9.09 -5.77
C PRO A 45 1.13 8.47 -4.71
N ILE A 46 1.48 9.25 -3.67
CA ILE A 46 2.29 8.77 -2.55
C ILE A 46 1.53 7.69 -1.78
N ALA A 47 0.26 7.93 -1.45
CA ALA A 47 -0.58 6.96 -0.76
C ALA A 47 -0.74 5.67 -1.58
N LYS A 48 -0.96 5.76 -2.89
CA LYS A 48 -1.03 4.60 -3.79
C LYS A 48 0.26 3.79 -3.76
N LYS A 49 1.41 4.47 -3.80
CA LYS A 49 2.71 3.80 -3.74
C LYS A 49 2.91 3.06 -2.41
N VAL A 50 2.56 3.67 -1.27
CA VAL A 50 2.67 3.02 0.04
C VAL A 50 1.82 1.75 0.11
N VAL A 51 0.61 1.77 -0.45
CA VAL A 51 -0.26 0.58 -0.51
C VAL A 51 0.33 -0.46 -1.46
N GLU A 52 0.80 -0.04 -2.64
CA GLU A 52 1.39 -0.96 -3.63
C GLU A 52 2.64 -1.65 -3.09
N ASP A 53 3.52 -0.91 -2.42
CA ASP A 53 4.78 -1.43 -1.85
C ASP A 53 4.52 -2.47 -0.73
N GLU A 54 3.40 -2.37 -0.01
CA GLU A 54 3.03 -3.32 1.06
C GLU A 54 2.25 -4.53 0.51
N GLU A 55 1.36 -4.31 -0.46
CA GLU A 55 0.48 -5.37 -0.98
C GLU A 55 1.13 -6.20 -2.10
N ARG A 56 2.17 -5.68 -2.76
CA ARG A 56 2.81 -6.36 -3.89
C ARG A 56 4.23 -6.79 -3.56
N VAL A 57 4.51 -8.06 -3.85
CA VAL A 57 5.89 -8.58 -3.87
C VAL A 57 6.49 -8.31 -5.24
N HIS A 58 7.44 -7.37 -5.31
CA HIS A 58 8.23 -7.16 -6.52
C HIS A 58 9.30 -8.24 -6.64
N LEU A 59 9.14 -9.11 -7.63
CA LEU A 59 10.13 -10.14 -7.95
C LEU A 59 11.15 -9.61 -8.95
N THR A 60 12.42 -9.96 -8.76
CA THR A 60 13.42 -9.76 -9.83
C THR A 60 13.12 -10.70 -11.00
N GLU A 61 13.75 -10.50 -12.16
CA GLU A 61 13.59 -11.41 -13.29
C GLU A 61 13.97 -12.86 -12.93
N ARG A 62 15.05 -13.03 -12.15
CA ARG A 62 15.49 -14.32 -11.64
C ARG A 62 14.43 -14.97 -10.75
N ASP A 63 13.88 -14.21 -9.80
CA ASP A 63 12.89 -14.71 -8.85
C ASP A 63 11.55 -14.99 -9.56
N SER A 64 11.21 -14.17 -10.55
CA SER A 64 10.02 -14.38 -11.38
C SER A 64 10.09 -15.69 -12.15
N LYS A 65 11.26 -16.01 -12.73
CA LYS A 65 11.48 -17.29 -13.42
C LYS A 65 11.42 -18.46 -12.45
N LEU A 66 12.01 -18.33 -11.26
CA LEU A 66 11.96 -19.34 -10.22
C LEU A 66 10.52 -19.61 -9.76
N VAL A 67 9.75 -18.55 -9.50
CA VAL A 67 8.34 -18.68 -9.12
C VAL A 67 7.54 -19.36 -10.23
N MET A 68 7.75 -18.99 -11.49
CA MET A 68 7.08 -19.63 -12.62
C MET A 68 7.42 -21.13 -12.70
N GLU A 69 8.69 -21.49 -12.58
CA GLU A 69 9.12 -22.89 -12.59
C GLU A 69 8.49 -23.71 -11.45
N LEU A 70 8.38 -23.13 -10.26
CA LEU A 70 7.72 -23.76 -9.11
C LEU A 70 6.19 -23.86 -9.27
N LEU A 71 5.55 -22.95 -10.00
CA LEU A 71 4.13 -23.02 -10.31
C LEU A 71 3.83 -24.07 -11.38
N ASP A 72 4.68 -24.17 -12.40
CA ASP A 72 4.55 -25.16 -13.48
C ASP A 72 4.92 -26.58 -13.00
N ASN A 73 5.92 -26.69 -12.11
CA ASN A 73 6.42 -27.96 -11.59
C ASN A 73 6.47 -27.92 -10.05
N PRO A 74 5.30 -28.02 -9.38
CA PRO A 74 5.24 -27.96 -7.93
C PRO A 74 5.96 -29.17 -7.30
N PRO A 75 6.97 -28.96 -6.42
CA PRO A 75 7.66 -30.06 -5.77
C PRO A 75 6.77 -30.73 -4.71
N GLU A 76 7.02 -32.00 -4.44
CA GLU A 76 6.30 -32.72 -3.38
C GLU A 76 6.60 -32.11 -1.99
N PRO A 77 5.60 -32.05 -1.09
CA PRO A 77 5.80 -31.59 0.29
C PRO A 77 6.87 -32.40 1.02
N ASN A 78 7.86 -31.73 1.60
CA ASN A 78 8.88 -32.41 2.38
C ASN A 78 8.34 -32.92 3.73
N ALA A 79 9.05 -33.86 4.35
CA ALA A 79 8.64 -34.49 5.61
C ALA A 79 8.42 -33.48 6.76
N LYS A 80 9.16 -32.36 6.78
CA LYS A 80 9.00 -31.31 7.80
C LYS A 80 7.70 -30.54 7.62
N LEU A 81 7.33 -30.23 6.38
CA LEU A 81 6.08 -29.55 6.04
C LEU A 81 4.87 -30.44 6.39
N LEU A 82 4.94 -31.73 6.05
CA LEU A 82 3.89 -32.70 6.41
C LEU A 82 3.73 -32.81 7.93
N ALA A 83 4.81 -32.99 8.68
CA ALA A 83 4.76 -33.06 10.14
C ALA A 83 4.15 -31.80 10.77
N ALA A 84 4.49 -30.61 10.26
CA ALA A 84 3.92 -29.35 10.74
C ALA A 84 2.42 -29.23 10.41
N ALA A 85 1.99 -29.65 9.22
CA ALA A 85 0.59 -29.65 8.81
C ALA A 85 -0.26 -30.57 9.70
N PHE A 86 0.21 -31.79 10.00
CA PHE A 86 -0.48 -32.74 10.87
C PHE A 86 -0.52 -32.30 12.34
N ALA A 87 0.43 -31.46 12.78
CA ALA A 87 0.47 -30.93 14.13
C ALA A 87 -0.32 -29.62 14.31
N MET A 88 -0.96 -29.08 13.25
CA MET A 88 -1.78 -27.89 13.38
C MET A 88 -3.02 -28.18 14.26
N PRO A 89 -3.32 -27.35 15.27
CA PRO A 89 -4.56 -27.49 16.03
C PRO A 89 -5.76 -27.23 15.10
N GLU A 90 -6.84 -27.99 15.27
CA GLU A 90 -8.08 -27.73 14.55
C GLU A 90 -8.52 -26.28 14.79
N ARG A 91 -8.77 -25.53 13.71
CA ARG A 91 -9.36 -24.18 13.81
C ARG A 91 -10.75 -24.33 14.47
N LYS A 92 -10.88 -23.83 15.71
CA LYS A 92 -12.20 -23.56 16.32
C LYS A 92 -12.91 -22.43 15.59
#